data_AF-A0A8H6MPC3-F1
#
_entry.id   AF-A0A8H6MPC3-F1
#
_cell.length_a   1.000
_cell.length_b   1.000
_cell.length_c   1.000
_cell.angle_alpha   90.00
_cell.angle_beta   90.00
_cell.angle_gamma   90.00
#
_symmetry.space_group_name_H-M   'P 1'
#
loop_
_entity.id
_entity.type
_entity.pdbx_description
1 polymer ?
#
loop_
_entity_poly.entity_id
_entity_poly.type
_entity_poly.pdbx_seq_one_letter_code
_entity_poly.pdbx_strand_id
1 'polypeptide(L)'
;MKVKGLAPDGCDSMAAMAALLANSNIPDRLPKDINLASLNELYDQLSGLRFRMGWFWNEATQTKHYTIGVLDDDDFKFLGDKGQMEKERLPLMDSVDR
;
A
#
# COMPACT_ATOMS: atom_id res chain seq x y z
N MET A 1 21.56 -10.95 -23.21
CA MET A 1 21.59 -11.50 -21.85
C MET A 1 20.21 -12.05 -21.52
N LYS A 2 20.06 -13.36 -21.25
CA LYS A 2 18.77 -13.95 -20.86
C LYS A 2 18.65 -13.86 -19.34
N VAL A 3 17.87 -12.90 -18.88
CA VAL A 3 17.63 -12.62 -17.46
C VAL A 3 16.56 -13.59 -16.93
N LYS A 4 16.88 -14.89 -16.90
CA LYS A 4 16.05 -15.88 -16.18
C LYS A 4 16.69 -16.10 -14.81
N GLY A 5 15.99 -15.75 -13.73
CA GLY A 5 16.43 -15.95 -12.35
C GLY A 5 16.76 -14.69 -11.53
N LEU A 6 16.55 -13.47 -12.04
CA LEU A 6 16.73 -12.22 -11.25
C LEU A 6 15.44 -11.64 -10.66
N ALA A 7 14.29 -12.24 -10.95
CA ALA A 7 13.05 -11.97 -10.22
C ALA A 7 12.31 -13.31 -10.06
N PRO A 8 11.75 -13.60 -8.87
CA PRO A 8 10.99 -14.82 -8.63
C PRO A 8 9.70 -14.84 -9.46
N ASP A 9 9.26 -16.04 -9.84
CA ASP A 9 8.06 -16.33 -10.64
C ASP A 9 6.74 -16.19 -9.82
N GLY A 10 6.66 -15.20 -8.94
CA GLY A 10 5.50 -14.97 -8.07
C GLY A 10 5.59 -13.64 -7.35
N CYS A 11 4.50 -13.23 -6.69
CA CYS A 11 4.42 -12.03 -5.84
C CYS A 11 5.35 -12.04 -4.60
N ASP A 12 6.43 -12.83 -4.62
CA ASP A 12 7.41 -13.05 -3.55
C ASP A 12 8.75 -12.33 -3.80
N SER A 13 8.76 -11.34 -4.69
CA SER A 13 9.95 -10.53 -4.92
C SER A 13 10.09 -9.48 -3.82
N MET A 14 11.22 -9.45 -3.12
CA MET A 14 11.58 -8.35 -2.21
C MET A 14 11.43 -6.99 -2.89
N ALA A 15 11.72 -6.89 -4.19
CA ALA A 15 11.54 -5.68 -4.96
C ALA A 15 10.06 -5.28 -5.13
N ALA A 16 9.16 -6.26 -5.27
CA ALA A 16 7.72 -5.99 -5.35
C ALA A 16 7.17 -5.50 -4.01
N MET A 17 7.58 -6.11 -2.90
CA MET A 17 7.22 -5.63 -1.55
C MET A 17 7.82 -4.25 -1.26
N ALA A 18 9.08 -4.01 -1.63
CA ALA A 18 9.70 -2.70 -1.49
C ALA A 18 8.97 -1.64 -2.31
N ALA A 19 8.63 -1.92 -3.57
CA ALA A 19 7.85 -1.01 -4.41
C ALA A 19 6.45 -0.76 -3.84
N LEU A 20 5.82 -1.78 -3.28
CA LEU A 20 4.50 -1.67 -2.65
C LEU A 20 4.56 -0.77 -1.41
N LEU A 21 5.61 -0.87 -0.59
CA LEU A 21 5.76 -0.08 0.64
C LEU A 21 6.39 1.30 0.43
N ALA A 22 7.02 1.56 -0.72
CA ALA A 22 7.77 2.79 -0.98
C ALA A 22 6.96 4.09 -0.82
N ASN A 23 5.65 4.03 -1.07
CA ASN A 23 4.74 5.17 -0.94
C ASN A 23 3.71 5.00 0.19
N SER A 24 4.05 4.17 1.17
CA SER A 24 3.22 3.91 2.35
C SER A 24 3.48 4.95 3.44
N ASN A 25 2.51 5.14 4.33
CA ASN A 25 2.66 5.87 5.60
C ASN A 25 3.27 5.02 6.73
N ILE A 26 3.53 3.72 6.51
CA ILE A 26 4.10 2.84 7.54
C ILE A 26 5.42 3.37 8.14
N PRO A 27 6.41 3.87 7.34
CA PRO A 27 7.67 4.35 7.89
C PRO A 27 7.51 5.49 8.91
N ASP A 28 6.50 6.35 8.73
CA ASP A 28 6.22 7.48 9.64
C ASP A 28 5.64 7.02 10.98
N ARG A 29 5.14 5.77 11.04
CA ARG A 29 4.60 5.14 12.24
C ARG A 29 5.63 4.27 12.96
N LEU A 30 6.81 4.06 12.36
CA LEU A 30 7.90 3.33 13.01
C LEU A 30 8.71 4.28 13.90
N PRO A 31 9.09 3.86 15.13
CA PRO A 31 10.04 4.63 15.93
C PRO A 31 11.40 4.77 15.24
N LYS A 32 12.10 5.86 15.54
CA LYS A 32 13.40 6.21 14.93
C LYS A 32 14.48 5.13 15.13
N ASP A 33 14.37 4.33 16.20
CA ASP A 33 15.35 3.31 16.58
C ASP A 33 14.90 1.89 16.22
N ILE A 34 14.00 1.73 15.24
CA ILE A 34 13.44 0.42 14.83
C ILE A 34 14.49 -0.65 14.51
N ASN A 35 15.66 -0.23 14.04
CA ASN A 35 16.77 -1.14 13.69
C ASN A 35 17.45 -1.78 14.92
N LEU A 36 17.18 -1.24 16.12
CA LEU A 36 17.67 -1.75 17.39
C LEU A 36 16.58 -2.53 18.16
N ALA A 37 15.33 -2.48 17.68
CA ALA A 37 14.22 -3.16 18.30
C ALA A 37 14.29 -4.67 18.05
N SER A 38 13.99 -5.45 19.08
CA SER A 38 13.71 -6.87 18.92
C SER A 38 12.44 -7.09 18.11
N LEU A 39 12.32 -8.26 17.50
CA LEU A 39 11.13 -8.62 16.72
C LEU A 39 9.83 -8.55 17.56
N ASN A 40 9.91 -8.89 18.85
CA ASN A 40 8.75 -8.83 19.75
C ASN A 40 8.34 -7.37 20.02
N GLU A 41 9.29 -6.48 20.26
CA GLU A 41 9.00 -5.04 20.43
C GLU A 41 8.39 -4.44 19.17
N LEU A 42 8.85 -4.87 17.98
CA LEU A 42 8.24 -4.49 16.72
C LEU A 42 6.79 -4.97 16.64
N TYR A 43 6.51 -6.24 16.97
CA TYR A 43 5.14 -6.76 16.95
C TYR A 43 4.22 -6.03 17.92
N ASP A 44 4.68 -5.78 19.14
CA ASP A 44 3.90 -5.05 20.15
C ASP A 44 3.57 -3.64 19.67
N GLN A 45 4.51 -2.96 19.01
CA GLN A 45 4.28 -1.62 18.43
C GLN A 45 3.29 -1.65 17.27
N LEU A 46 3.34 -2.67 16.42
CA LEU A 46 2.42 -2.80 15.28
C LEU A 46 1.05 -3.35 15.68
N SER A 47 0.91 -3.93 16.88
CA SER A 47 -0.30 -4.65 17.33
C SER A 47 -1.58 -3.81 17.35
N GLY A 48 -1.46 -2.48 17.49
CA GLY A 48 -2.59 -1.55 17.47
C GLY A 48 -2.91 -0.94 16.10
N LEU A 49 -2.06 -1.19 15.09
CA LEU A 49 -2.21 -0.58 13.77
C LEU A 49 -3.07 -1.45 12.86
N ARG A 50 -3.93 -0.81 12.07
CA ARG A 50 -4.78 -1.49 11.09
C ARG A 50 -4.21 -1.27 9.71
N PHE A 51 -3.77 -2.32 9.05
CA PHE A 51 -3.17 -2.25 7.71
C PHE A 51 -4.18 -2.65 6.65
N ARG A 52 -4.17 -1.96 5.51
CA ARG A 52 -4.94 -2.35 4.33
C ARG A 52 -4.18 -2.09 3.05
N MET A 53 -4.25 -3.03 2.11
CA MET A 53 -3.81 -2.79 0.74
C MET A 53 -4.93 -2.16 -0.08
N GLY A 54 -4.61 -1.13 -0.84
CA GLY A 54 -5.56 -0.50 -1.75
C GLY A 54 -5.08 0.85 -2.24
N TRP A 55 -6.02 1.68 -2.67
CA TRP A 55 -5.77 3.04 -3.10
C TRP A 55 -5.83 3.99 -1.90
N PHE A 56 -4.82 4.83 -1.78
CA PHE A 56 -4.72 5.87 -0.77
C PHE A 56 -4.49 7.24 -1.40
N TRP A 57 -5.01 8.27 -0.75
CA TRP A 57 -4.76 9.67 -1.06
C TRP A 57 -3.73 10.22 -0.08
N ASN A 58 -2.61 10.73 -0.61
CA ASN A 58 -1.60 11.43 0.18
C ASN A 58 -1.89 12.94 0.13
N GLU A 59 -2.18 13.54 1.28
CA GLU A 59 -2.51 14.98 1.35
C GLU A 59 -1.28 15.87 1.13
N ALA A 60 -0.10 15.47 1.59
CA ALA A 60 1.12 16.27 1.44
C ALA A 60 1.55 16.40 -0.04
N THR A 61 1.40 15.33 -0.82
CA THR A 61 1.78 15.32 -2.23
C THR A 61 0.60 15.51 -3.18
N GLN A 62 -0.64 15.49 -2.68
CA GLN A 62 -1.88 15.55 -3.48
C GLN A 62 -1.91 14.48 -4.59
N THR A 63 -1.44 13.27 -4.27
CA THR A 63 -1.33 12.16 -5.22
C THR A 63 -1.97 10.89 -4.69
N LYS A 64 -2.41 10.05 -5.64
CA LYS A 64 -3.02 8.75 -5.36
C LYS A 64 -2.00 7.62 -5.49
N HIS A 65 -1.90 6.75 -4.49
CA HIS A 65 -0.95 5.63 -4.44
C HIS A 65 -1.65 4.30 -4.24
N TYR A 66 -1.18 3.25 -4.94
CA TYR A 66 -1.56 1.88 -4.66
C TYR A 66 -0.50 1.24 -3.77
N THR A 67 -0.83 0.96 -2.52
CA THR A 67 0.13 0.54 -1.49
C THR A 67 -0.55 -0.24 -0.36
N ILE A 68 0.23 -0.71 0.60
CA ILE A 68 -0.25 -1.08 1.94
C ILE A 68 -0.12 0.15 2.82
N GLY A 69 -1.21 0.65 3.37
CA GLY A 69 -1.20 1.78 4.31
C GLY A 69 -1.77 1.40 5.67
N VAL A 70 -1.38 2.15 6.69
CA VAL A 70 -2.05 2.19 8.00
C VAL A 70 -3.31 3.05 7.86
N LEU A 71 -4.44 2.53 8.34
CA LEU A 71 -5.71 3.22 8.35
C LEU A 71 -5.78 4.31 9.44
N ASP A 72 -6.81 5.15 9.37
CA ASP A 72 -7.08 6.24 10.33
C ASP A 72 -5.97 7.30 10.40
N ASP A 73 -5.31 7.51 9.25
CA ASP A 73 -4.31 8.54 9.05
C ASP A 73 -4.93 9.73 8.31
N ASP A 74 -4.94 10.90 8.94
CA ASP A 74 -5.52 12.12 8.37
C ASP A 74 -4.79 12.58 7.10
N ASP A 75 -3.49 12.31 7.01
CA ASP A 75 -2.65 12.71 5.88
C ASP A 75 -2.56 11.62 4.80
N PHE A 76 -3.05 10.41 5.10
CA PHE A 76 -2.98 9.25 4.20
C PHE A 76 -4.30 8.45 4.17
N LYS A 77 -5.28 8.99 3.43
CA LYS A 77 -6.67 8.52 3.46
C LYS A 77 -6.90 7.32 2.57
N PHE A 78 -7.52 6.27 3.12
CA PHE A 78 -7.94 5.11 2.35
C PHE A 78 -9.14 5.44 1.45
N LEU A 79 -9.01 5.14 0.15
CA LEU A 79 -10.05 5.40 -0.86
C LEU A 79 -10.85 4.14 -1.22
N GLY A 80 -10.24 2.96 -1.12
CA GLY A 80 -10.88 1.71 -1.53
C GLY A 80 -9.89 0.65 -1.96
N ASP A 81 -10.33 -0.60 -1.99
CA ASP A 81 -9.51 -1.68 -2.56
C ASP A 81 -9.57 -1.68 -4.10
N LYS A 82 -8.67 -2.45 -4.72
CA LYS A 82 -8.54 -2.50 -6.18
C LYS A 82 -9.85 -2.87 -6.86
N GLY A 83 -10.56 -3.87 -6.33
CA GLY A 83 -11.78 -4.41 -6.93
C GLY A 83 -13.00 -3.48 -6.78
N GLN A 84 -13.06 -2.70 -5.70
CA GLN A 84 -14.10 -1.68 -5.50
C GLN A 84 -13.94 -0.51 -6.48
N MET A 85 -12.71 0.00 -6.64
CA MET A 85 -12.43 1.14 -7.53
C MET A 85 -12.58 0.80 -9.02
N GLU A 86 -12.40 -0.47 -9.42
CA GLU A 86 -12.65 -0.92 -10.78
C GLU A 86 -14.16 -0.93 -11.10
N LYS A 87 -15.01 -1.28 -10.13
CA LYS A 87 -16.47 -1.28 -10.29
C LYS A 87 -17.07 0.12 -10.35
N GLU A 88 -16.51 1.10 -9.63
CA GLU A 88 -16.94 2.50 -9.69
C GLU A 88 -16.58 3.20 -11.01
N ARG A 89 -15.65 2.64 -11.78
CA ARG A 89 -15.27 3.15 -13.09
C ARG A 89 -16.16 2.63 -14.24
N LEU A 90 -16.87 1.53 -14.02
CA LEU A 90 -17.76 0.87 -14.96
C LEU A 90 -19.25 1.34 -15.01
N PRO A 91 -19.81 2.27 -14.20
CA PRO A 91 -21.23 2.64 -14.31
C PRO A 91 -21.56 3.65 -15.41
N LEU A 92 -20.59 4.19 -16.15
CA LEU A 92 -20.80 5.31 -17.09
C LEU A 92 -20.65 4.93 -18.57
N MET A 93 -20.42 3.65 -18.91
CA MET A 93 -20.28 3.22 -20.31
C MET A 93 -21.56 2.59 -20.90
N ASP A 94 -22.64 2.42 -20.13
CA ASP A 94 -23.89 1.78 -20.59
C ASP A 94 -25.03 2.77 -20.91
N SER A 95 -24.76 4.06 -21.11
CA SER A 95 -25.82 5.02 -21.51
C SER A 95 -25.48 5.86 -22.74
N VAL A 96 -24.85 5.26 -23.75
CA VAL A 96 -24.92 5.76 -25.12
C VAL A 96 -25.12 4.57 -26.05
N ASP A 97 -26.37 4.19 -26.27
CA ASP A 97 -26.84 3.62 -27.54
C ASP A 97 -28.37 3.48 -27.55
N ARG A 98 -29.05 4.50 -28.08
CA ARG A 98 -29.87 4.45 -29.31
C ARG A 98 -30.73 5.70 -29.47
#